data_AF-A0AAJ5IJA3-F1
#
_entry.id   AF-A0AAJ5IJA3-F1
#
_cell.length_a   1.000
_cell.length_b   1.000
_cell.length_c   1.000
_cell.angle_alpha   90.00
_cell.angle_beta   90.00
_cell.angle_gamma   90.00
#
_symmetry.space_group_name_H-M   'P 1'
#
loop_
_entity.id
_entity.type
_entity.pdbx_description
1 polymer ?
#
loop_
_entity_poly.entity_id
_entity_poly.type
_entity_poly.pdbx_seq_one_letter_code
_entity_poly.pdbx_strand_id
1 'polypeptide(L)'
;MTPLVTQDTRFISSGVELEIKFGTSCNTAITAAGAMLSSVNCLLGNLIGDGAEGSCELYAIRVLTVQCEALLEAIEIPVRDMENLAPQKPTFPGCGAEVTQ
;
A
#
# COMPACT_ATOMS: atom_id res chain seq x y z
N MET A 1 16.53 16.02 7.01
CA MET A 1 15.33 15.51 6.29
C MET A 1 14.59 14.57 7.24
N THR A 2 13.28 14.75 7.38
CA THR A 2 12.41 13.91 8.23
C THR A 2 12.22 12.52 7.60
N PRO A 3 12.23 11.44 8.40
CA PRO A 3 12.02 10.09 7.89
C PRO A 3 10.58 9.93 7.38
N LEU A 4 10.42 9.32 6.21
CA LEU A 4 9.12 8.90 5.67
C LEU A 4 8.83 7.49 6.18
N VAL A 5 8.10 7.39 7.29
CA VAL A 5 7.74 6.13 7.94
C VAL A 5 6.25 6.10 8.23
N THR A 6 5.67 4.91 8.31
CA THR A 6 4.31 4.77 8.81
C THR A 6 4.24 5.14 10.29
N GLN A 7 3.07 5.63 10.71
CA GLN A 7 2.72 5.77 12.12
C GLN A 7 1.91 4.56 12.57
N ASP A 8 1.91 4.31 13.89
CA ASP A 8 1.02 3.32 14.48
C ASP A 8 -0.44 3.67 14.14
N THR A 9 -1.04 2.88 13.26
CA THR A 9 -2.40 3.07 12.79
C THR A 9 -3.13 1.75 12.91
N ARG A 10 -4.30 1.79 13.52
CA ARG A 10 -5.15 0.63 13.72
C ARG A 10 -6.56 0.94 13.28
N PHE A 11 -7.15 0.05 12.52
CA PHE A 11 -8.55 0.14 12.16
C PHE A 11 -9.20 -1.24 12.18
N ILE A 12 -10.46 -1.26 12.58
CA ILE A 12 -11.28 -2.47 12.61
C ILE A 12 -12.32 -2.32 11.50
N SER A 13 -12.35 -3.26 10.58
CA SER A 13 -13.35 -3.32 9.52
C SER A 13 -13.94 -4.72 9.47
N SER A 14 -15.27 -4.82 9.55
CA SER A 14 -15.99 -6.10 9.51
C SER A 14 -15.46 -7.16 10.49
N GLY A 15 -15.00 -6.75 11.68
CA GLY A 15 -14.44 -7.64 12.71
C GLY A 15 -12.99 -8.07 12.48
N VAL A 16 -12.36 -7.62 11.39
CA VAL A 16 -10.93 -7.82 11.14
C VAL A 16 -10.16 -6.60 11.63
N GLU A 17 -9.20 -6.82 12.52
CA GLU A 17 -8.26 -5.80 12.98
C GLU A 17 -7.07 -5.74 12.03
N LEU A 18 -6.80 -4.54 11.50
CA LEU A 18 -5.63 -4.24 10.70
C LEU A 18 -4.77 -3.25 11.50
N GLU A 19 -3.51 -3.63 11.71
CA GLU A 19 -2.52 -2.83 12.42
C GLU A 19 -1.33 -2.56 11.49
N ILE A 20 -1.03 -1.28 11.28
CA ILE A 20 0.20 -0.80 10.67
C ILE A 20 1.07 -0.30 11.81
N LYS A 21 2.21 -0.95 12.02
CA LYS A 21 3.15 -0.56 13.07
C LYS A 21 4.04 0.58 12.62
N PHE A 22 4.45 1.43 13.57
CA PHE A 22 5.45 2.45 13.37
C PHE A 22 6.73 1.86 12.78
N GLY A 23 7.31 2.56 11.80
CA GLY A 23 8.54 2.14 11.14
C GLY A 23 8.37 1.05 10.09
N THR A 24 7.15 0.59 9.81
CA THR A 24 6.86 -0.14 8.56
C THR A 24 7.14 0.80 7.38
N SER A 25 7.72 0.29 6.30
CA SER A 25 7.89 1.12 5.10
C SER A 25 6.52 1.44 4.50
N CYS A 26 6.29 2.70 4.16
CA CYS A 26 5.15 3.15 3.38
C CYS A 26 5.02 2.35 2.07
N ASN A 27 6.14 2.03 1.39
CA ASN A 27 6.09 1.18 0.20
C ASN A 27 5.52 -0.23 0.50
N THR A 28 5.87 -0.80 1.65
CA THR A 28 5.33 -2.10 2.11
C THR A 28 3.82 -2.00 2.35
N ALA A 29 3.37 -0.92 2.99
CA ALA A 29 1.95 -0.69 3.23
C ALA A 29 1.15 -0.49 1.93
N ILE A 30 1.70 0.26 0.97
CA ILE A 30 1.11 0.47 -0.37
C ILE A 30 1.01 -0.85 -1.13
N THR A 31 2.08 -1.65 -1.13
CA THR A 31 2.11 -2.96 -1.80
C THR A 31 1.06 -3.90 -1.20
N ALA A 32 0.95 -3.95 0.13
CA ALA A 32 -0.05 -4.75 0.82
C ALA A 32 -1.48 -4.31 0.47
N ALA A 33 -1.73 -2.99 0.41
CA ALA A 33 -3.02 -2.44 -0.01
C ALA A 33 -3.39 -2.83 -1.46
N GLY A 34 -2.43 -2.76 -2.38
CA GLY A 34 -2.63 -3.20 -3.77
C GLY A 34 -2.98 -4.70 -3.86
N ALA A 35 -2.28 -5.56 -3.11
CA ALA A 35 -2.57 -6.99 -3.08
C ALA A 35 -3.98 -7.31 -2.52
N MET A 36 -4.43 -6.56 -1.49
CA MET A 36 -5.77 -6.70 -0.94
C MET A 36 -6.84 -6.31 -1.97
N LEU A 37 -6.68 -5.18 -2.66
CA LEU A 37 -7.61 -4.76 -3.72
C LEU A 37 -7.64 -5.76 -4.87
N SER A 38 -6.48 -6.33 -5.25
CA SER A 38 -6.41 -7.30 -6.35
C SER A 38 -7.20 -8.57 -6.02
N SER A 39 -7.13 -8.99 -4.76
CA SER A 39 -7.95 -10.10 -4.24
C SER A 39 -9.45 -9.77 -4.30
N VAL A 40 -9.85 -8.55 -3.93
CA VAL A 40 -11.25 -8.09 -4.03
C VAL A 40 -11.71 -8.08 -5.49
N ASN A 41 -10.89 -7.57 -6.41
CA ASN A 41 -11.20 -7.53 -7.84
C ASN A 41 -11.39 -8.93 -8.45
N CYS A 42 -10.62 -9.92 -8.00
CA CYS A 42 -10.79 -11.32 -8.38
C CYS A 42 -12.14 -11.87 -7.89
N LEU A 43 -12.47 -11.66 -6.61
CA LEU A 43 -13.74 -12.11 -6.02
C LEU A 43 -14.95 -11.46 -6.71
N LEU A 44 -14.91 -10.15 -6.93
CA LEU A 44 -15.96 -9.44 -7.66
C LEU A 44 -16.11 -9.94 -9.10
N GLY A 45 -14.99 -10.25 -9.77
CA GLY A 45 -15.00 -10.85 -11.10
C GLY A 45 -15.75 -12.18 -11.14
N ASN A 46 -15.52 -13.04 -10.16
CA ASN A 46 -16.22 -14.33 -10.04
C ASN A 46 -17.72 -14.13 -9.78
N LEU A 47 -18.09 -13.27 -8.82
CA LEU A 47 -19.50 -13.00 -8.51
C LEU A 47 -20.28 -12.43 -9.70
N ILE A 48 -19.65 -11.54 -10.49
CA ILE A 48 -20.25 -11.01 -11.71
C ILE A 48 -20.40 -12.12 -12.77
N GLY A 49 -19.37 -12.96 -12.93
CA GLY A 49 -19.37 -14.08 -13.87
C GLY A 49 -20.41 -15.16 -13.55
N ASP A 50 -20.66 -15.40 -12.27
CA ASP A 50 -21.65 -16.36 -11.76
C ASP A 50 -23.10 -15.82 -11.82
N GLY A 51 -23.29 -14.58 -12.28
CA GLY A 51 -24.61 -13.97 -12.45
C GLY A 51 -25.29 -13.59 -11.14
N ALA A 52 -24.52 -13.22 -10.11
CA ALA A 52 -25.05 -12.80 -8.81
C ALA A 52 -26.08 -11.66 -8.94
N GLU A 53 -27.09 -11.67 -8.06
CA GLU A 53 -28.01 -10.54 -7.90
C GLU A 53 -27.22 -9.27 -7.56
N GLY A 54 -27.55 -8.14 -8.21
CA GLY A 54 -26.80 -6.89 -8.06
C GLY A 54 -25.53 -6.81 -8.91
N SER A 55 -25.47 -7.51 -10.04
CA SER A 55 -24.31 -7.51 -10.95
C SER A 55 -23.89 -6.10 -11.42
N CYS A 56 -24.82 -5.15 -11.52
CA CYS A 56 -24.54 -3.74 -11.82
C CYS A 56 -23.77 -3.06 -10.68
N GLU A 57 -24.22 -3.22 -9.44
CA GLU A 57 -23.58 -2.69 -8.25
C GLU A 57 -22.20 -3.33 -8.04
N LEU A 58 -22.10 -4.64 -8.22
CA LEU A 58 -20.83 -5.37 -8.17
C LEU A 58 -19.85 -4.87 -9.24
N TYR A 59 -20.33 -4.59 -10.45
CA TYR A 59 -19.51 -3.98 -11.50
C TYR A 59 -19.03 -2.58 -11.12
N ALA A 60 -19.90 -1.74 -10.55
CA ALA A 60 -19.52 -0.41 -10.08
C ALA A 60 -18.44 -0.47 -8.97
N ILE A 61 -18.60 -1.38 -8.00
CA ILE A 61 -17.60 -1.62 -6.95
C ILE A 61 -16.28 -2.09 -7.57
N ARG A 62 -16.32 -2.99 -8.54
CA ARG A 62 -15.13 -3.47 -9.25
C ARG A 62 -14.40 -2.33 -9.96
N VAL A 63 -15.13 -1.44 -10.64
CA VAL A 63 -14.53 -0.27 -11.29
C VAL A 63 -13.84 0.65 -10.27
N LEU A 64 -14.48 0.92 -9.12
CA LEU A 64 -13.88 1.75 -8.08
C LEU A 64 -12.63 1.12 -7.45
N THR A 65 -12.64 -0.19 -7.22
CA THR A 65 -11.49 -0.90 -6.66
C THR A 65 -10.31 -0.95 -7.63
N VAL A 66 -10.54 -1.16 -8.93
CA VAL A 66 -9.50 -0.99 -9.98
C VAL A 66 -8.93 0.42 -10.01
N GLN A 67 -9.77 1.47 -9.84
CA GLN A 67 -9.26 2.84 -9.77
C GLN A 67 -8.37 3.07 -8.55
N CYS A 68 -8.72 2.50 -7.40
CA CYS A 68 -7.88 2.56 -6.20
C CYS A 68 -6.52 1.86 -6.41
N GLU A 69 -6.49 0.69 -7.07
CA GLU A 69 -5.24 0.03 -7.43
C GLU A 69 -4.35 0.91 -8.30
N ALA A 70 -4.92 1.49 -9.36
CA ALA A 70 -4.17 2.37 -10.27
C ALA A 70 -3.59 3.60 -9.53
N LEU A 71 -4.32 4.15 -8.56
CA LEU A 71 -3.82 5.24 -7.72
C LEU A 71 -2.68 4.79 -6.81
N LEU A 72 -2.76 3.60 -6.22
CA LEU A 72 -1.68 3.03 -5.40
C LEU A 72 -0.43 2.76 -6.23
N GLU A 73 -0.58 2.20 -7.43
CA GLU A 73 0.53 1.97 -8.37
C GLU A 73 1.19 3.28 -8.78
N ALA A 74 0.40 4.34 -9.02
CA ALA A 74 0.93 5.65 -9.40
C ALA A 74 1.79 6.30 -8.30
N ILE A 75 1.52 6.01 -7.02
CA ILE A 75 2.28 6.56 -5.89
C ILE A 75 3.39 5.63 -5.38
N GLU A 76 3.42 4.36 -5.80
CA GLU A 76 4.40 3.35 -5.36
C GLU A 76 5.84 3.80 -5.65
N ILE A 77 6.13 4.13 -6.91
CA ILE A 77 7.49 4.54 -7.33
C ILE A 77 7.93 5.83 -6.62
N PRO A 78 7.15 6.94 -6.62
CA PRO A 78 7.53 8.15 -5.91
C PRO A 78 7.77 7.95 -4.41
N VAL A 79 6.92 7.16 -3.74
CA VAL A 79 7.08 6.87 -2.31
C VAL A 79 8.34 6.07 -2.05
N ARG A 80 8.59 5.02 -2.85
CA ARG A 80 9.80 4.21 -2.75
C ARG A 80 11.06 5.05 -2.96
N ASP A 81 11.05 5.98 -3.91
CA ASP A 81 12.19 6.87 -4.15
C ASP A 81 12.42 7.85 -2.99
N MET A 82 11.35 8.41 -2.42
CA MET A 82 11.44 9.24 -1.22
C MET A 82 11.94 8.45 0.01
N GLU A 83 11.49 7.22 0.19
CA GLU A 83 11.99 6.31 1.23
C GLU A 83 13.46 5.99 1.04
N ASN A 84 13.90 5.80 -0.21
CA ASN A 84 15.31 5.55 -0.51
C ASN A 84 16.17 6.74 -0.08
N LEU A 85 15.76 7.97 -0.43
CA LEU A 85 16.45 9.21 -0.10
C LEU A 85 16.43 9.55 1.40
N ALA A 86 15.56 8.90 2.18
CA ALA A 86 15.52 9.11 3.61
C ALA A 86 16.82 8.59 4.27
N PRO A 87 17.44 9.37 5.17
CA PRO A 87 18.75 9.06 5.77
C PRO A 87 18.79 7.80 6.66
N GLN A 88 17.71 7.02 6.71
CA GLN A 88 17.61 5.78 7.49
C GLN A 88 17.92 4.51 6.67
N LYS A 89 18.18 4.61 5.36
CA LYS A 89 18.75 3.47 4.62
C LYS A 89 20.24 3.30 4.96
N PRO A 90 20.67 2.18 5.57
CA PRO A 90 22.09 1.91 5.87
C PRO A 90 22.99 1.80 4.63
N THR A 91 22.41 1.84 3.44
CA THR A 91 23.10 1.61 2.15
C THR A 91 23.34 2.89 1.34
N PHE A 92 23.14 4.08 1.92
CA PHE A 92 23.56 5.32 1.27
C PHE A 92 25.10 5.47 1.40
N PRO A 93 25.88 5.45 0.29
CA PRO A 93 27.34 5.56 0.36
C PRO A 93 27.84 6.96 0.76
N GLY A 94 26.95 7.87 1.16
CA GLY A 94 27.25 9.23 1.58
C GLY A 94 27.41 9.41 3.10
N CYS A 95 27.35 8.34 3.89
CA CYS A 95 27.65 8.38 5.33
C CYS A 95 28.92 7.56 5.61
N GLY A 96 30.02 8.02 4.98
CA GLY A 96 31.33 7.36 4.99
C GLY A 96 32.46 8.37 4.79
N ALA A 97 32.39 9.52 5.47
CA ALA A 97 33.49 10.45 5.72
C ALA A 97 33.00 11.35 6.88
N GLU A 98 33.56 11.36 8.09
CA GLU A 98 34.89 10.93 8.53
C GLU A 98 34.83 10.35 9.96
N VAL A 99 35.69 9.34 10.17
CA VAL A 99 36.26 8.88 11.46
C VAL A 99 37.22 10.00 11.92
N THR A 100 37.38 10.42 13.17
CA THR A 100 38.09 9.75 14.29
C THR A 100 38.34 10.84 15.37
N GLN A 101 38.24 10.46 16.65
CA GLN A 101 38.77 11.10 17.88
C GLN A 101 38.84 12.63 18.01
#